data_AF-A0A8K1D7A0-F1
#
_entry.id   AF-A0A8K1D7A0-F1
#
_cell.length_a   1.000
_cell.length_b   1.000
_cell.length_c   1.000
_cell.angle_alpha   90.00
_cell.angle_beta   90.00
_cell.angle_gamma   90.00
#
_symmetry.space_group_name_H-M   'P 1'
#
loop_
_entity.id
_entity.type
_entity.pdbx_description
1 polymer ?
#
loop_
_entity_poly.entity_id
_entity_poly.type
_entity_poly.pdbx_seq_one_letter_code
_entity_poly.pdbx_strand_id
1 'polypeptide(L)'
;MGQRAATPAPPGAEERSAQATVAAWRQYRQACELHLRLAPPSAGPVCNRSFDLYACWGDAVPNSTATVPCPWYLPWYHRVQGGVVSRRCGPDGLWVTDDTGRTWQDNSQCEDLAQVQPLQ
;
A
#
# COMPACT_ATOMS: atom_id res chain seq x y z
N MET A 1 -42.33 12.76 19.52
CA MET A 1 -41.92 11.57 18.74
C MET A 1 -41.54 12.05 17.36
N GLY A 2 -40.25 12.18 17.07
CA GLY A 2 -39.75 12.57 15.74
C GLY A 2 -38.47 11.81 15.50
N GLN A 3 -38.56 10.69 14.78
CA GLN A 3 -37.39 9.90 14.40
C GLN A 3 -36.70 10.62 13.24
N ARG A 4 -35.47 11.07 13.46
CA ARG A 4 -34.61 11.55 12.37
C ARG A 4 -34.29 10.36 11.48
N ALA A 5 -34.79 10.37 10.25
CA ALA A 5 -34.40 9.41 9.23
C ALA A 5 -32.92 9.65 8.89
N ALA A 6 -32.11 8.59 8.93
CA ALA A 6 -30.77 8.62 8.39
C ALA A 6 -30.86 8.76 6.86
N THR A 7 -30.18 9.77 6.32
CA THR A 7 -30.06 9.99 4.87
C THR A 7 -29.35 8.79 4.24
N PRO A 8 -29.85 8.22 3.13
CA PRO A 8 -29.17 7.12 2.46
C PRO A 8 -27.85 7.61 1.86
N ALA A 9 -26.78 6.85 2.10
CA ALA A 9 -25.47 7.09 1.49
C ALA A 9 -25.55 6.98 -0.04
N PRO A 10 -24.76 7.75 -0.79
CA PRO A 10 -24.74 7.69 -2.24
C PRO A 10 -24.32 6.30 -2.75
N PRO A 11 -24.90 5.81 -3.86
CA PRO A 11 -24.58 4.50 -4.39
C PRO A 11 -23.19 4.53 -5.04
N GLY A 12 -22.22 3.81 -4.45
CA GLY A 12 -20.88 3.65 -5.02
C GLY A 12 -19.73 3.52 -4.01
N ALA A 13 -19.95 3.75 -2.71
CA ALA A 13 -18.91 3.69 -1.70
C ALA A 13 -19.41 3.04 -0.40
N GLU A 14 -19.72 1.75 -0.44
CA GLU A 14 -19.72 0.97 0.79
C GLU A 14 -18.25 0.73 1.17
N GLU A 15 -17.76 1.52 2.13
CA GLU A 15 -16.44 1.34 2.74
C GLU A 15 -16.36 -0.11 3.26
N ARG A 16 -15.31 -0.86 2.88
CA ARG A 16 -15.18 -2.27 3.26
C ARG A 16 -15.25 -2.43 4.78
N SER A 17 -16.08 -3.35 5.27
CA SER A 17 -16.06 -3.73 6.69
C SER A 17 -14.66 -4.22 7.10
N ALA A 18 -14.34 -4.14 8.39
CA ALA A 18 -13.05 -4.63 8.89
C ALA A 18 -12.77 -6.08 8.48
N GLN A 19 -13.78 -6.95 8.51
CA GLN A 19 -13.66 -8.35 8.10
C GLN A 19 -13.40 -8.48 6.59
N ALA A 20 -14.09 -7.70 5.76
CA ALA A 20 -13.88 -7.67 4.31
C ALA A 20 -12.47 -7.15 3.95
N THR A 21 -11.97 -6.15 4.69
CA THR A 21 -10.61 -5.61 4.54
C THR A 21 -9.55 -6.63 4.91
N VAL A 22 -9.73 -7.36 6.01
CA VAL A 22 -8.80 -8.45 6.39
C VAL A 22 -8.80 -9.57 5.35
N ALA A 23 -9.97 -9.95 4.83
CA ALA A 23 -10.07 -10.96 3.78
C ALA A 23 -9.35 -10.51 2.49
N ALA A 24 -9.52 -9.26 2.09
CA ALA A 24 -8.85 -8.66 0.94
C ALA A 24 -7.33 -8.57 1.15
N TRP A 25 -6.87 -8.18 2.34
CA TRP A 25 -5.45 -8.14 2.67
C TRP A 25 -4.80 -9.54 2.58
N ARG A 26 -5.49 -10.59 3.03
CA ARG A 26 -5.00 -11.97 2.90
C ARG A 26 -4.83 -12.37 1.44
N GLN A 27 -5.78 -12.01 0.59
CA GLN A 27 -5.71 -12.25 -0.85
C GLN A 27 -4.55 -11.46 -1.49
N TYR A 28 -4.37 -10.19 -1.13
CA TYR A 28 -3.22 -9.37 -1.57
C TYR A 28 -1.89 -10.01 -1.18
N ARG A 29 -1.76 -10.43 0.09
CA ARG A 29 -0.56 -11.10 0.60
C ARG A 29 -0.27 -12.38 -0.17
N GLN A 30 -1.26 -13.24 -0.39
CA GLN A 30 -1.09 -14.49 -1.14
C GLN A 30 -0.65 -14.23 -2.60
N ALA A 31 -1.27 -13.25 -3.27
CA ALA A 31 -0.89 -12.86 -4.61
C ALA A 31 0.55 -12.32 -4.66
N CYS A 32 0.94 -11.51 -3.66
CA CYS A 32 2.30 -11.04 -3.52
C CYS A 32 3.29 -12.19 -3.31
N GLU A 33 3.06 -13.05 -2.33
CA GLU A 33 3.93 -14.20 -2.03
C GLU A 33 4.14 -15.09 -3.26
N LEU A 34 3.08 -15.34 -4.02
CA LEU A 34 3.17 -16.08 -5.28
C LEU A 34 4.02 -15.34 -6.31
N HIS A 35 3.77 -14.04 -6.52
CA HIS A 35 4.53 -13.20 -7.44
C HIS A 35 6.04 -13.19 -7.09
N LEU A 36 6.38 -12.99 -5.81
CA LEU A 36 7.75 -12.95 -5.34
C LEU A 36 8.49 -14.28 -5.54
N ARG A 37 7.79 -15.40 -5.34
CA ARG A 37 8.34 -16.76 -5.54
C ARG A 37 8.56 -17.10 -7.01
N LEU A 38 7.67 -16.66 -7.89
CA LEU A 38 7.72 -16.98 -9.32
C LEU A 38 8.65 -16.06 -10.11
N ALA A 39 8.93 -14.86 -9.61
CA ALA A 39 9.81 -13.93 -10.30
C ALA A 39 11.26 -14.49 -10.39
N PRO A 40 11.93 -14.36 -11.54
CA PRO A 40 13.25 -14.94 -11.76
C PRO A 40 14.31 -14.29 -10.86
N PRO A 41 15.44 -14.98 -10.55
CA PRO A 41 16.55 -14.37 -9.84
C PRO A 41 17.11 -13.15 -10.58
N SER A 42 17.53 -12.14 -9.83
CA SER A 42 18.14 -10.92 -10.38
C SER A 42 19.54 -11.22 -10.93
N ALA A 43 19.89 -10.64 -12.07
CA ALA A 43 21.19 -10.87 -12.73
C ALA A 43 22.36 -10.10 -12.08
N GLY A 44 22.10 -9.30 -11.04
CA GLY A 44 23.09 -8.46 -10.38
C GLY A 44 22.58 -7.93 -9.04
N PRO A 45 23.33 -7.02 -8.40
CA PRO A 45 22.93 -6.43 -7.11
C PRO A 45 21.59 -5.70 -7.25
N VAL A 46 20.69 -5.95 -6.30
CA VAL A 46 19.38 -5.31 -6.21
C VAL A 46 19.01 -5.11 -4.76
N CYS A 47 18.10 -4.17 -4.50
CA CYS A 47 17.33 -4.23 -3.27
C CYS A 47 16.31 -5.37 -3.38
N ASN A 48 16.40 -6.33 -2.47
CA ASN A 48 15.61 -7.56 -2.52
C ASN A 48 14.11 -7.30 -2.44
N ARG A 49 13.37 -7.98 -3.32
CA ARG A 49 11.91 -8.05 -3.26
C ARG A 49 11.41 -8.51 -1.88
N SER A 50 10.27 -7.99 -1.44
CA SER A 50 9.70 -8.31 -0.13
C SER A 50 8.22 -7.96 -0.02
N PHE A 51 7.54 -8.56 0.96
CA PHE A 51 6.25 -8.09 1.43
C PHE A 51 6.41 -7.53 2.84
N ASP A 52 6.12 -6.24 3.03
CA ASP A 52 6.33 -5.52 4.29
C ASP A 52 5.07 -5.45 5.16
N LEU A 53 4.12 -6.35 4.93
CA LEU A 53 2.77 -6.36 5.50
C LEU A 53 1.82 -5.27 4.98
N TYR A 54 2.31 -4.34 4.15
CA TYR A 54 1.51 -3.29 3.54
C TYR A 54 1.49 -3.41 2.00
N ALA A 55 2.67 -3.33 1.38
CA ALA A 55 2.82 -3.32 -0.07
C ALA A 55 3.77 -4.44 -0.55
N CYS A 56 3.55 -4.88 -1.79
CA CYS A 56 4.35 -5.91 -2.44
C CYS A 56 5.49 -5.29 -3.25
N TRP A 57 6.73 -5.42 -2.79
CA TRP A 57 7.90 -4.85 -3.43
C TRP A 57 8.60 -5.88 -4.31
N GLY A 58 8.79 -5.55 -5.59
CA GLY A 58 9.71 -6.28 -6.47
C GLY A 58 11.17 -5.95 -6.17
N ASP A 59 12.09 -6.54 -6.94
CA ASP A 59 13.50 -6.13 -6.89
C ASP A 59 13.65 -4.71 -7.44
N ALA A 60 14.54 -3.93 -6.85
CA ALA A 60 14.86 -2.59 -7.32
C ALA A 60 16.34 -2.47 -7.70
N VAL A 61 16.60 -1.77 -8.80
CA VAL A 61 17.96 -1.46 -9.25
C VAL A 61 18.62 -0.54 -8.21
N PRO A 62 19.91 -0.73 -7.87
CA PRO A 62 20.63 0.17 -6.99
C PRO A 62 20.56 1.62 -7.46
N ASN A 63 20.54 2.56 -6.50
CA ASN A 63 20.44 4.00 -6.75
C ASN A 63 19.17 4.40 -7.55
N SER A 64 18.02 3.82 -7.19
CA SER A 64 16.74 4.11 -7.84
C SER A 64 15.58 4.23 -6.84
N THR A 65 14.43 4.69 -7.33
CA THR A 65 13.17 4.70 -6.58
C THR A 65 12.25 3.61 -7.14
N ALA A 66 11.86 2.67 -6.28
CA ALA A 66 10.83 1.70 -6.59
C ALA A 66 9.46 2.30 -6.23
N THR A 67 8.46 2.07 -7.09
CA THR A 67 7.07 2.45 -6.83
C THR A 67 6.15 1.28 -7.06
N VAL A 68 5.09 1.20 -6.26
CA VAL A 68 4.05 0.18 -6.40
C VAL A 68 2.68 0.85 -6.25
N PRO A 69 1.64 0.42 -6.98
CA PRO A 69 0.31 1.00 -6.85
C PRO A 69 -0.21 0.92 -5.42
N CYS A 70 -1.07 1.85 -5.01
CA CYS A 70 -1.75 1.77 -3.72
C CYS A 70 -2.40 0.38 -3.53
N PRO A 71 -2.24 -0.26 -2.36
CA PRO A 71 -2.77 -1.61 -2.15
C PRO A 71 -4.29 -1.66 -2.27
N TRP A 72 -4.80 -2.52 -3.16
CA TRP A 72 -6.23 -2.58 -3.48
C TRP A 72 -7.12 -3.10 -2.35
N TYR A 73 -6.52 -3.66 -1.29
CA TYR A 73 -7.26 -4.10 -0.11
C TYR A 73 -7.71 -2.92 0.78
N LEU A 74 -7.18 -1.71 0.56
CA LEU A 74 -7.54 -0.53 1.35
C LEU A 74 -9.05 -0.24 1.24
N PRO A 75 -9.75 0.06 2.36
CA PRO A 75 -11.18 0.36 2.34
C PRO A 75 -11.53 1.53 1.41
N TRP A 76 -10.64 2.53 1.37
CA TRP A 76 -10.74 3.74 0.56
C TRP A 76 -10.02 3.66 -0.79
N TYR A 77 -9.67 2.46 -1.27
CA TYR A 77 -8.87 2.29 -2.48
C TYR A 77 -9.39 3.10 -3.68
N HIS A 78 -10.72 3.19 -3.83
CA HIS A 78 -11.38 3.98 -4.89
C HIS A 78 -10.98 5.46 -4.91
N ARG A 79 -10.57 6.04 -3.78
CA ARG A 79 -10.12 7.44 -3.65
C ARG A 79 -8.65 7.63 -4.03
N VAL A 80 -7.85 6.57 -3.96
CA VAL A 80 -6.39 6.60 -4.15
C VAL A 80 -5.95 5.79 -5.37
N GLN A 81 -6.89 5.47 -6.28
CA GLN A 81 -6.57 4.83 -7.54
C GLN A 81 -5.62 5.71 -8.36
N GLY A 82 -4.56 5.10 -8.88
CA GLY A 82 -3.49 5.82 -9.59
C GLY A 82 -2.38 6.37 -8.69
N GLY A 83 -2.57 6.39 -7.37
CA GLY A 83 -1.52 6.69 -6.40
C GLY A 83 -0.52 5.55 -6.25
N VAL A 84 0.66 5.88 -5.73
CA VAL A 84 1.74 4.91 -5.48
C VAL A 84 2.32 5.02 -4.08
N VAL A 85 2.82 3.89 -3.60
CA VAL A 85 3.75 3.81 -2.48
C VAL A 85 5.16 3.76 -3.05
N SER A 86 6.11 4.48 -2.44
CA SER A 86 7.49 4.57 -2.92
C SER A 86 8.50 4.07 -1.88
N ARG A 87 9.57 3.42 -2.34
CA ARG A 87 10.78 3.10 -1.56
C ARG A 87 12.03 3.49 -2.34
N ARG A 88 13.12 3.78 -1.63
CA ARG A 88 14.42 4.10 -2.24
C ARG A 88 15.39 2.93 -2.09
N CYS A 89 16.03 2.56 -3.18
CA CYS A 89 17.10 1.58 -3.21
C CYS A 89 18.45 2.32 -3.23
N GLY A 90 19.28 2.07 -2.22
CA GLY A 90 20.62 2.66 -2.10
C GLY A 90 21.58 2.18 -3.19
N PRO A 91 22.70 2.89 -3.40
CA PRO A 91 23.74 2.49 -4.35
C PRO A 91 24.43 1.17 -3.97
N ASP A 92 24.34 0.77 -2.71
CA ASP A 92 24.84 -0.48 -2.14
C ASP A 92 23.89 -1.67 -2.35
N GLY A 93 22.74 -1.48 -2.99
CA GLY A 93 21.72 -2.51 -3.15
C GLY A 93 20.94 -2.81 -1.86
N LEU A 94 20.98 -1.91 -0.88
CA LEU A 94 20.17 -2.01 0.33
C LEU A 94 19.01 -1.02 0.29
N TRP A 95 17.87 -1.43 0.84
CA TRP A 95 16.76 -0.51 1.02
C TRP A 95 17.18 0.61 1.98
N VAL A 96 16.95 1.86 1.59
CA VAL A 96 17.22 3.02 2.46
C VAL A 96 16.40 2.90 3.75
N THR A 97 17.01 3.18 4.90
CA THR A 97 16.34 3.18 6.20
C THR A 97 16.13 4.59 6.74
N ASP A 98 15.10 4.75 7.57
CA ASP A 98 14.87 5.95 8.38
C ASP A 98 15.78 5.96 9.64
N ASP A 99 15.71 7.02 10.43
CA ASP A 99 16.50 7.19 11.67
C ASP A 99 16.19 6.14 12.75
N THR A 100 15.11 5.38 12.58
CA THR A 100 14.72 4.28 13.47
C THR A 100 15.21 2.91 12.98
N GLY A 101 15.92 2.88 11.85
CA GLY A 101 16.40 1.65 11.22
C GLY A 101 15.34 0.88 10.46
N ARG A 102 14.13 1.43 10.26
CA ARG A 102 13.09 0.82 9.44
C ARG A 102 13.30 1.23 7.99
N THR A 103 12.95 0.38 7.04
CA THR A 103 12.99 0.75 5.62
C THR A 103 12.12 1.99 5.38
N TRP A 104 12.73 3.05 4.83
CA TRP A 104 12.03 4.26 4.44
C TRP A 104 11.00 3.96 3.37
N GLN A 105 9.81 4.55 3.52
CA GLN A 105 8.70 4.41 2.59
C GLN A 105 7.87 5.70 2.59
N ASP A 106 7.36 6.07 1.42
CA ASP A 106 6.39 7.15 1.25
C ASP A 106 5.08 6.57 0.72
N ASN A 107 4.05 6.60 1.55
CA ASN A 107 2.70 6.13 1.26
C ASN A 107 1.67 7.28 1.25
N SER A 108 2.12 8.54 1.20
CA SER A 108 1.26 9.73 1.29
C SER A 108 0.15 9.77 0.22
N GLN A 109 0.42 9.23 -0.98
CA GLN A 109 -0.59 9.14 -2.05
C GLN A 109 -1.68 8.08 -1.80
N CYS A 110 -1.50 7.24 -0.79
CA CYS A 110 -2.41 6.14 -0.44
C CYS A 110 -3.14 6.36 0.90
N GLU A 111 -2.94 7.52 1.53
CA GLU A 111 -3.63 7.90 2.77
C GLU A 111 -5.07 8.35 2.52
N ASP A 112 -5.95 8.11 3.49
CA ASP A 112 -7.34 8.56 3.42
C ASP A 112 -7.48 10.02 3.88
N LEU A 113 -7.18 10.95 2.96
CA LEU A 113 -7.25 12.38 3.24
C LEU A 113 -8.69 12.89 3.48
N ALA A 114 -9.72 12.08 3.18
CA ALA A 114 -11.11 12.45 3.42
C ALA A 114 -11.49 12.51 4.91
N GLN A 115 -10.70 11.90 5.80
CA GLN A 115 -10.94 11.92 7.25
C GLN A 115 -10.33 13.13 7.96
N VAL A 116 -9.49 13.93 7.29
CA VAL A 116 -8.90 15.15 7.87
C VAL A 116 -9.86 16.32 7.66
N GLN A 117 -11.02 16.28 8.32
CA GLN A 117 -11.79 17.51 8.54
C GLN A 117 -11.01 18.32 9.59
N PRO A 118 -10.61 19.57 9.31
CA PRO A 118 -9.97 20.40 10.33
C PRO A 118 -10.92 20.50 11.52
N LEU A 119 -10.45 20.09 12.70
CA LEU A 119 -11.07 20.46 13.97
C LEU A 119 -11.07 22.00 14.03
N GLN A 120 -12.19 22.62 13.67
CA GLN A 120 -12.50 24.00 14.06
C GLN A 120 -13.17 23.99 15.43
#